data_AF-A0AAW8BHC6-F1
#
_entry.id   AF-A0AAW8BHC6-F1
#
_cell.length_a   1.000
_cell.length_b   1.000
_cell.length_c   1.000
_cell.angle_alpha   90.00
_cell.angle_beta   90.00
_cell.angle_gamma   90.00
#
_symmetry.space_group_name_H-M   'P 1'
#
loop_
_entity.id
_entity.type
_entity.pdbx_description
1 polymer ?
#
loop_
_entity_poly.entity_id
_entity_poly.type
_entity_poly.pdbx_seq_one_letter_code
_entity_poly.pdbx_strand_id
1 'polypeptide(L)'
;MPNGSTAHEVLAVVFQVGMVTGGSQKGKPQLNVLLWQRAQDPQRGAWSLPGGRLRNDEDMTTSVRRQLAEKVDLRELSHLEQLAVFSDPQRVPGGRMIASTFLGLVPSPATPELPPDTRWHPVNALPPMAFDHGPMVAHARTRLVAKMSYTNIGFALAPKEFALSTLRDIYGAALGYQVDATNLQRVLARRKVITATGTIAQSGRNGGRPAALYRFTDSQLRVTDEFAALKPPG
;
A
#
# COMPACT_ATOMS: atom_id res chain seq x y z
N MET A 1 42.04 -1.73 -0.51
CA MET A 1 41.09 -1.69 0.63
C MET A 1 39.88 -2.53 0.24
N PRO A 2 39.61 -3.71 0.85
CA PRO A 2 38.49 -4.56 0.39
C PRO A 2 37.11 -4.03 0.86
N ASN A 3 37.07 -3.05 1.75
CA ASN A 3 35.84 -2.44 2.25
C ASN A 3 35.63 -1.09 1.58
N GLY A 4 35.02 -1.09 0.39
CA GLY A 4 34.51 0.15 -0.22
C GLY A 4 33.37 0.75 0.61
N SER A 5 33.09 2.04 0.44
CA SER A 5 31.95 2.69 1.09
C SER A 5 30.64 2.02 0.63
N THR A 6 29.86 1.51 1.58
CA THR A 6 28.51 0.98 1.32
C THR A 6 27.53 2.15 1.38
N ALA A 7 26.81 2.40 0.30
CA ALA A 7 25.72 3.37 0.29
C ALA A 7 24.44 2.73 0.85
N HIS A 8 23.62 3.53 1.53
CA HIS A 8 22.30 3.11 2.01
C HIS A 8 21.24 4.00 1.38
N GLU A 9 20.25 3.38 0.75
CA GLU A 9 19.04 4.06 0.29
C GLU A 9 17.81 3.57 1.06
N VAL A 10 16.81 4.44 1.12
CA VAL A 10 15.50 4.15 1.69
C VAL A 10 14.46 4.32 0.60
N LEU A 11 13.67 3.27 0.38
CA LEU A 11 12.66 3.20 -0.67
C LEU A 11 11.27 2.93 -0.08
N ALA A 12 10.23 3.43 -0.72
CA ALA A 12 8.84 3.20 -0.33
C ALA A 12 8.07 2.47 -1.42
N VAL A 13 7.44 1.35 -1.08
CA VAL A 13 6.38 0.74 -1.87
C VAL A 13 5.05 1.26 -1.35
N VAL A 14 4.45 2.20 -2.07
CA VAL A 14 3.16 2.80 -1.68
C VAL A 14 2.05 2.19 -2.52
N PHE A 15 1.05 1.59 -1.88
CA PHE A 15 -0.12 1.06 -2.56
C PHE A 15 -1.37 1.91 -2.34
N GLN A 16 -2.25 1.88 -3.35
CA GLN A 16 -3.61 2.40 -3.29
C GLN A 16 -4.53 1.53 -4.15
N VAL A 17 -5.79 1.38 -3.74
CA VAL A 17 -6.84 0.83 -4.63
C VAL A 17 -7.44 1.96 -5.45
N GLY A 18 -7.30 1.85 -6.77
CA GLY A 18 -7.90 2.77 -7.75
C GLY A 18 -8.76 2.03 -8.76
N MET A 19 -9.42 2.77 -9.65
CA MET A 19 -10.22 2.19 -10.72
C MET A 19 -9.42 2.02 -12.00
N VAL A 20 -9.65 0.94 -12.73
CA VAL A 20 -9.13 0.74 -14.08
C VAL A 20 -9.69 1.82 -15.01
N THR A 21 -8.83 2.57 -15.69
CA THR A 21 -9.22 3.70 -16.54
C THR A 21 -9.53 3.32 -18.00
N GLY A 22 -9.08 2.16 -18.49
CA GLY A 22 -9.26 1.72 -19.88
C GLY A 22 -9.33 0.19 -20.08
N GLY A 23 -9.69 -0.23 -21.29
CA GLY A 23 -9.82 -1.64 -21.66
C GLY A 23 -11.08 -2.34 -21.15
N SER A 24 -11.14 -3.67 -21.30
CA SER A 24 -12.32 -4.50 -20.95
C SER A 24 -12.64 -4.55 -19.45
N GLN A 25 -11.70 -4.16 -18.59
CA GLN A 25 -11.86 -4.12 -17.14
C GLN A 25 -12.16 -2.70 -16.62
N LYS A 26 -12.45 -1.72 -17.49
CA LYS A 26 -12.71 -0.32 -17.12
C LYS A 26 -13.75 -0.23 -15.99
N GLY A 27 -13.43 0.56 -14.97
CA GLY A 27 -14.29 0.77 -13.80
C GLY A 27 -14.20 -0.31 -12.73
N LYS A 28 -13.38 -1.36 -12.92
CA LYS A 28 -13.10 -2.33 -11.85
C LYS A 28 -12.02 -1.82 -10.90
N PRO A 29 -12.11 -2.15 -9.60
CA PRO A 29 -11.08 -1.83 -8.62
C PRO A 29 -9.81 -2.65 -8.89
N GLN A 30 -8.64 -2.04 -8.72
CA GLN A 30 -7.34 -2.70 -8.82
C GLN A 30 -6.35 -2.11 -7.83
N LEU A 31 -5.41 -2.94 -7.34
CA LEU A 31 -4.29 -2.47 -6.55
C LEU A 31 -3.25 -1.82 -7.47
N ASN A 32 -2.87 -0.59 -7.12
CA ASN A 32 -1.83 0.16 -7.81
C ASN A 32 -0.66 0.43 -6.88
N VAL A 33 0.53 0.59 -7.45
CA VAL A 33 1.74 1.07 -6.78
C VAL A 33 2.13 2.44 -7.32
N LEU A 34 2.57 3.34 -6.45
CA LEU A 34 3.09 4.63 -6.86
C LEU A 34 4.53 4.47 -7.36
N LEU A 35 4.77 4.87 -8.61
CA LEU A 35 6.11 4.87 -9.20
C LEU A 35 6.44 6.25 -9.76
N TRP A 36 7.73 6.52 -9.91
CA TRP A 36 8.25 7.72 -10.57
C TRP A 36 9.30 7.38 -11.64
N GLN A 37 9.55 8.29 -12.57
CA GLN A 37 10.64 8.15 -13.54
C GLN A 37 11.95 8.67 -12.97
N ARG A 38 13.00 7.84 -13.06
CA ARG A 38 14.35 8.24 -12.63
C ARG A 38 14.87 9.38 -13.50
N ALA A 39 15.31 10.47 -12.87
CA ALA A 39 15.99 11.57 -13.55
C ALA A 39 17.52 11.36 -13.66
N GLN A 40 18.07 10.33 -13.02
CA GLN A 40 19.52 10.12 -12.88
C GLN A 40 19.98 8.77 -13.44
N ASP A 41 21.22 8.73 -13.90
CA ASP A 41 21.91 7.50 -14.24
C ASP A 41 22.37 6.72 -12.99
N PRO A 42 22.51 5.38 -13.08
CA PRO A 42 22.14 4.55 -14.23
C PRO A 42 20.62 4.39 -14.38
N GLN A 43 20.20 3.95 -15.57
CA GLN A 43 18.80 3.68 -15.93
C GLN A 43 17.89 4.92 -15.85
N ARG A 44 18.38 6.08 -16.31
CA ARG A 44 17.56 7.28 -16.48
C ARG A 44 16.32 6.98 -17.34
N GLY A 45 15.16 7.46 -16.91
CA GLY A 45 13.86 7.24 -17.57
C GLY A 45 13.12 5.95 -17.15
N ALA A 46 13.79 5.03 -16.46
CA ALA A 46 13.14 3.83 -15.93
C ALA A 46 12.20 4.16 -14.76
N TRP A 47 11.13 3.37 -14.60
CA TRP A 47 10.21 3.50 -13.47
C TRP A 47 10.83 2.94 -12.20
N SER A 48 10.69 3.63 -11.08
CA SER A 48 11.28 3.20 -9.82
C SER A 48 10.38 3.51 -8.63
N LEU A 49 10.70 2.93 -7.48
CA LEU A 49 10.05 3.26 -6.22
C LEU A 49 10.50 4.66 -5.76
N PRO A 50 9.61 5.46 -5.17
CA PRO A 50 9.98 6.68 -4.46
C PRO A 50 11.03 6.37 -3.38
N GLY A 51 12.04 7.23 -3.28
CA GLY A 51 13.10 7.04 -2.30
C GLY A 51 14.42 7.69 -2.70
N GLY A 52 15.44 7.46 -1.88
CA GLY A 52 16.78 7.98 -2.14
C GLY A 52 17.74 7.69 -1.00
N ARG A 53 18.93 8.30 -1.06
CA ARG A 53 19.97 8.07 -0.05
C ARG A 53 19.52 8.51 1.34
N LEU A 54 19.89 7.70 2.32
CA LEU A 54 19.83 8.04 3.74
C LEU A 54 20.89 9.10 4.04
N ARG A 55 20.52 10.19 4.71
CA ARG A 55 21.45 11.22 5.17
C ARG A 55 22.08 10.83 6.52
N ASN A 56 23.18 11.50 6.88
CA ASN A 56 23.93 11.21 8.11
C ASN A 56 23.24 11.76 9.37
N ASP A 57 22.23 12.61 9.22
CA ASP A 57 21.52 13.36 10.27
C ASP A 57 20.06 12.91 10.46
N GLU A 58 19.66 11.79 9.86
CA GLU A 58 18.28 11.27 9.93
C GLU A 58 18.23 9.75 10.14
N ASP A 59 17.13 9.25 10.69
CA ASP A 59 16.84 7.82 10.71
C ASP A 59 16.08 7.36 9.45
N MET A 60 15.90 6.05 9.27
CA MET A 60 15.23 5.50 8.09
C MET A 60 13.76 5.94 7.97
N THR A 61 13.05 6.06 9.09
CA THR A 61 11.65 6.48 9.13
C THR A 61 11.50 7.95 8.71
N THR A 62 12.42 8.79 9.16
CA THR A 62 12.53 10.21 8.80
C THR A 62 12.89 10.34 7.32
N SER A 63 13.87 9.56 6.85
CA SER A 63 14.26 9.53 5.44
C SER A 63 13.11 9.15 4.53
N VAL A 64 12.39 8.04 4.79
CA VAL A 64 11.28 7.64 3.90
C VAL A 64 10.17 8.69 3.87
N ARG A 65 9.85 9.33 5.01
CA ARG A 65 8.86 10.40 5.06
C ARG A 65 9.32 11.60 4.25
N ARG A 66 10.57 12.04 4.39
CA ARG A 66 11.15 13.12 3.59
C ARG A 66 11.08 12.80 2.09
N GLN A 67 11.54 11.61 1.68
CA GLN A 67 11.55 11.20 0.28
C GLN A 67 10.14 11.12 -0.33
N LEU A 68 9.15 10.69 0.45
CA LEU A 68 7.75 10.70 0.02
C LEU A 68 7.18 12.13 -0.04
N ALA A 69 7.51 13.00 0.92
CA ALA A 69 7.04 14.39 0.96
C ALA A 69 7.53 15.22 -0.24
N GLU A 70 8.69 14.88 -0.79
CA GLU A 70 9.23 15.52 -2.01
C GLU A 70 8.35 15.27 -3.25
N LYS A 71 7.44 14.29 -3.21
CA LYS A 71 6.70 13.80 -4.39
C LYS A 71 5.21 13.57 -4.18
N VAL A 72 4.75 13.49 -2.94
CA VAL A 72 3.38 13.17 -2.57
C VAL A 72 3.02 13.94 -1.30
N ASP A 73 1.77 14.39 -1.20
CA ASP A 73 1.25 14.88 0.06
C ASP A 73 1.14 13.73 1.09
N LEU A 74 2.00 13.77 2.12
CA LEU A 74 2.04 12.77 3.17
C LEU A 74 0.76 12.67 4.00
N ARG A 75 -0.12 13.69 3.98
CA ARG A 75 -1.37 13.69 4.75
C ARG A 75 -2.31 12.55 4.34
N GLU A 76 -2.13 12.01 3.15
CA GLU A 76 -2.92 10.90 2.64
C GLU A 76 -2.35 9.52 3.00
N LEU A 77 -1.18 9.45 3.64
CA LEU A 77 -0.57 8.18 4.03
C LEU A 77 -1.16 7.65 5.35
N SER A 78 -2.11 6.72 5.24
CA SER A 78 -2.78 6.13 6.41
C SER A 78 -1.95 5.10 7.16
N HIS A 79 -0.98 4.47 6.50
CA HIS A 79 -0.10 3.47 7.12
C HIS A 79 1.30 3.52 6.50
N LEU A 80 2.31 3.31 7.33
CA LEU A 80 3.71 3.21 6.92
C LEU A 80 4.45 2.27 7.87
N GLU A 81 5.04 1.21 7.35
CA GLU A 81 5.83 0.26 8.13
C GLU A 81 7.09 -0.19 7.39
N GLN A 82 8.12 -0.57 8.15
CA GLN A 82 9.30 -1.17 7.56
C GLN A 82 8.97 -2.55 6.96
N LEU A 83 9.42 -2.78 5.73
CA LEU A 83 9.12 -3.98 4.95
C LEU A 83 10.26 -5.01 5.04
N ALA A 84 11.40 -4.69 4.42
CA ALA A 84 12.55 -5.58 4.31
C ALA A 84 13.83 -4.79 3.95
N VAL A 85 14.98 -5.45 4.09
CA VAL A 85 16.29 -4.95 3.62
C VAL A 85 16.74 -5.77 2.42
N PHE A 86 17.15 -5.08 1.36
CA PHE A 86 17.68 -5.66 0.13
C PHE A 86 19.16 -5.31 0.02
N SER A 87 20.02 -6.33 0.03
CA SER A 87 21.46 -6.15 0.20
C SER A 87 22.30 -6.95 -0.80
N ASP A 88 21.70 -7.44 -1.88
CA ASP A 88 22.43 -8.13 -2.96
C ASP A 88 23.58 -7.21 -3.45
N PRO A 89 24.85 -7.68 -3.49
CA PRO A 89 25.98 -6.86 -3.92
C PRO A 89 25.86 -6.27 -5.34
N GLN A 90 25.08 -6.90 -6.22
CA GLN A 90 24.93 -6.53 -7.63
C GLN A 90 23.59 -5.85 -7.94
N ARG A 91 22.77 -5.53 -6.92
CA ARG A 91 21.43 -4.93 -7.14
C ARG A 91 21.46 -3.63 -7.93
N VAL A 92 22.48 -2.80 -7.71
CA VAL A 92 22.71 -1.55 -8.43
C VAL A 92 24.11 -1.63 -9.05
N PRO A 93 24.26 -1.39 -10.37
CA PRO A 93 25.57 -1.36 -11.01
C PRO A 93 26.50 -0.31 -10.38
N GLY A 94 27.77 -0.67 -10.21
CA GLY A 94 28.80 0.22 -9.67
C GLY A 94 29.06 -0.01 -8.17
N GLY A 95 28.73 0.97 -7.33
CA GLY A 95 29.05 0.94 -5.90
C GLY A 95 28.11 0.03 -5.09
N ARG A 96 28.63 -0.53 -3.99
CA ARG A 96 27.82 -1.35 -3.07
C ARG A 96 26.69 -0.51 -2.48
N MET A 97 25.46 -0.97 -2.65
CA MET A 97 24.26 -0.31 -2.14
C MET A 97 23.36 -1.28 -1.38
N ILE A 98 22.87 -0.88 -0.22
CA ILE A 98 21.82 -1.55 0.54
C ILE A 98 20.56 -0.68 0.47
N ALA A 99 19.40 -1.31 0.31
CA ALA A 99 18.11 -0.63 0.35
C ALA A 99 17.29 -1.11 1.55
N SER A 100 16.83 -0.18 2.40
CA SER A 100 15.75 -0.45 3.35
C SER A 100 14.43 -0.02 2.74
N THR A 101 13.47 -0.94 2.67
CA THR A 101 12.17 -0.69 2.06
C THR A 101 11.08 -0.52 3.10
N PHE A 102 10.09 0.31 2.79
CA PHE A 102 8.88 0.52 3.58
C PHE A 102 7.64 0.20 2.76
N LEU A 103 6.58 -0.27 3.42
CA LEU A 103 5.24 -0.42 2.87
C LEU A 103 4.39 0.76 3.32
N GLY A 104 3.91 1.55 2.37
CA GLY A 104 2.96 2.64 2.57
C GLY A 104 1.58 2.29 2.00
N LEU A 105 0.51 2.76 2.65
CA LEU A 105 -0.87 2.59 2.17
C LEU A 105 -1.59 3.94 2.16
N VAL A 106 -2.22 4.24 1.03
CA VAL A 106 -3.07 5.42 0.83
C VAL A 106 -4.52 4.95 0.70
N PRO A 107 -5.48 5.57 1.41
CA PRO A 107 -6.87 5.15 1.34
C PRO A 107 -7.48 5.52 0.00
N SER A 108 -8.40 4.69 -0.50
CA SER A 108 -9.30 5.07 -1.58
C SER A 108 -10.47 5.88 -0.97
N PRO A 109 -10.96 6.96 -1.61
CA PRO A 109 -10.62 7.45 -2.93
C PRO A 109 -9.68 8.68 -2.88
N ALA A 110 -8.69 8.71 -1.97
CA ALA A 110 -7.77 9.86 -1.92
C ALA A 110 -7.09 10.08 -3.27
N THR A 111 -6.86 11.33 -3.66
CA THR A 111 -6.30 11.68 -4.97
C THR A 111 -5.15 12.64 -4.74
N PRO A 112 -3.97 12.13 -4.38
CA PRO A 112 -2.83 12.99 -4.10
C PRO A 112 -2.46 13.72 -5.39
N GLU A 113 -2.09 14.99 -5.27
CA GLU A 113 -1.47 15.71 -6.38
C GLU A 113 -0.10 15.09 -6.65
N LEU A 114 0.09 14.60 -7.88
CA LEU A 114 1.30 13.93 -8.30
C LEU A 114 2.08 14.80 -9.29
N PRO A 115 3.40 14.90 -9.16
CA PRO A 115 4.24 15.51 -10.18
C PRO A 115 4.14 14.77 -11.53
N PRO A 116 4.47 15.41 -12.67
CA PRO A 116 4.35 14.81 -13.99
C PRO A 116 5.15 13.51 -14.21
N ASP A 117 6.24 13.33 -13.46
CA ASP A 117 7.11 12.15 -13.50
C ASP A 117 6.59 10.98 -12.63
N THR A 118 5.47 11.16 -11.93
CA THR A 118 4.97 10.27 -10.89
C THR A 118 3.54 9.83 -11.18
N ARG A 119 3.26 8.52 -11.09
CA ARG A 119 1.92 7.99 -11.34
C ARG A 119 1.66 6.63 -10.70
N TRP A 120 0.39 6.32 -10.54
CA TRP A 120 -0.09 5.01 -10.10
C TRP A 120 -0.02 3.99 -11.25
N HIS A 121 0.58 2.83 -10.97
CA HIS A 121 0.69 1.70 -11.90
C HIS A 121 -0.01 0.45 -11.37
N PRO A 122 -0.74 -0.32 -12.18
CA PRO A 122 -1.34 -1.57 -11.74
C PRO A 122 -0.26 -2.57 -11.30
N VAL A 123 -0.39 -3.16 -10.11
CA VAL A 123 0.61 -4.12 -9.60
C VAL A 123 0.70 -5.40 -10.44
N ASN A 124 -0.35 -5.71 -11.22
CA ASN A 124 -0.41 -6.85 -12.12
C ASN A 124 0.10 -6.53 -13.54
N ALA A 125 0.46 -5.28 -13.82
CA ALA A 125 0.92 -4.82 -15.12
C ALA A 125 1.99 -3.73 -14.94
N LEU A 126 3.04 -4.06 -14.18
CA LEU A 126 4.14 -3.15 -13.89
C LEU A 126 4.91 -2.83 -15.19
N PRO A 127 5.31 -1.56 -15.40
CA PRO A 127 6.26 -1.23 -16.46
C PRO A 127 7.64 -1.84 -16.14
N PRO A 128 8.59 -1.83 -17.09
CA PRO A 128 9.99 -2.12 -16.79
C PRO A 128 10.48 -1.23 -15.63
N MET A 129 10.88 -1.88 -14.54
CA MET A 129 11.31 -1.19 -13.33
C MET A 129 12.84 -1.14 -13.24
N ALA A 130 13.33 -0.11 -12.57
CA ALA A 130 14.75 0.05 -12.31
C ALA A 130 15.25 -1.00 -11.32
N PHE A 131 16.46 -1.51 -11.57
CA PHE A 131 17.18 -2.42 -10.67
C PHE A 131 16.31 -3.62 -10.23
N ASP A 132 16.28 -3.90 -8.92
CA ASP A 132 15.51 -4.93 -8.25
C ASP A 132 14.18 -4.41 -7.65
N HIS A 133 13.67 -3.26 -8.12
CA HIS A 133 12.46 -2.66 -7.54
C HIS A 133 11.18 -3.47 -7.82
N GLY A 134 11.10 -4.19 -8.94
CA GLY A 134 9.99 -5.11 -9.23
C GLY A 134 9.81 -6.18 -8.15
N PRO A 135 10.87 -6.94 -7.81
CA PRO A 135 10.88 -7.84 -6.66
C PRO A 135 10.43 -7.19 -5.34
N MET A 136 10.80 -5.93 -5.07
CA MET A 136 10.35 -5.22 -3.86
C MET A 136 8.83 -5.00 -3.84
N VAL A 137 8.23 -4.64 -4.98
CA VAL A 137 6.78 -4.51 -5.13
C VAL A 137 6.07 -5.84 -4.86
N ALA A 138 6.60 -6.94 -5.41
CA ALA A 138 6.07 -8.27 -5.16
C ALA A 138 6.14 -8.64 -3.66
N HIS A 139 7.27 -8.36 -3.00
CA HIS A 139 7.43 -8.61 -1.57
C HIS A 139 6.45 -7.78 -0.72
N ALA A 140 6.26 -6.50 -1.05
CA ALA A 140 5.30 -5.62 -0.39
C ALA A 140 3.86 -6.11 -0.56
N ARG A 141 3.49 -6.56 -1.77
CA ARG A 141 2.16 -7.13 -2.03
C ARG A 141 1.92 -8.37 -1.18
N THR A 142 2.89 -9.29 -1.12
CA THR A 142 2.80 -10.48 -0.27
C THR A 142 2.63 -10.10 1.20
N ARG A 143 3.36 -9.09 1.69
CA ARG A 143 3.20 -8.57 3.07
C ARG A 143 1.80 -8.03 3.31
N LEU A 144 1.27 -7.22 2.39
CA LEU A 144 -0.07 -6.65 2.50
C LEU A 144 -1.14 -7.76 2.56
N VAL A 145 -1.10 -8.70 1.61
CA VAL A 145 -2.04 -9.83 1.54
C VAL A 145 -2.00 -10.65 2.82
N ALA A 146 -0.79 -10.94 3.32
CA ALA A 146 -0.63 -11.64 4.59
C ALA A 146 -1.25 -10.85 5.75
N LYS A 147 -0.95 -9.56 5.89
CA LYS A 147 -1.51 -8.73 6.98
C LYS A 147 -3.03 -8.64 6.92
N MET A 148 -3.64 -8.67 5.76
CA MET A 148 -5.10 -8.67 5.64
C MET A 148 -5.78 -9.90 6.26
N SER A 149 -5.08 -11.02 6.42
CA SER A 149 -5.68 -12.23 7.00
C SER A 149 -5.75 -12.21 8.53
N TYR A 150 -4.78 -11.56 9.18
CA TYR A 150 -4.60 -11.60 10.64
C TYR A 150 -4.60 -10.22 11.33
N THR A 151 -4.69 -9.11 10.60
CA THR A 151 -4.77 -7.75 11.16
C THR A 151 -6.00 -7.00 10.68
N ASN A 152 -6.16 -5.75 11.11
CA ASN A 152 -7.17 -4.81 10.63
C ASN A 152 -6.65 -3.89 9.50
N ILE A 153 -5.48 -4.14 8.90
CA ILE A 153 -4.79 -3.24 7.96
C ILE A 153 -5.64 -2.67 6.81
N GLY A 154 -6.77 -3.31 6.48
CA GLY A 154 -7.77 -2.79 5.55
C GLY A 154 -8.23 -1.35 5.87
N PHE A 155 -8.15 -0.90 7.13
CA PHE A 155 -8.45 0.49 7.52
C PHE A 155 -7.62 1.50 6.74
N ALA A 156 -6.38 1.14 6.36
CA ALA A 156 -5.46 2.05 5.70
C ALA A 156 -5.73 2.20 4.19
N LEU A 157 -6.55 1.31 3.61
CA LEU A 157 -6.96 1.36 2.21
C LEU A 157 -8.40 1.84 2.02
N ALA A 158 -9.23 1.75 3.06
CA ALA A 158 -10.63 2.15 3.01
C ALA A 158 -10.83 3.64 3.32
N PRO A 159 -11.92 4.25 2.82
CA PRO A 159 -12.36 5.55 3.33
C PRO A 159 -12.74 5.45 4.81
N LYS A 160 -12.91 6.60 5.48
CA LYS A 160 -13.32 6.64 6.90
C LYS A 160 -14.67 5.95 7.15
N GLU A 161 -15.61 6.11 6.20
CA GLU A 161 -16.90 5.42 6.18
C GLU A 161 -17.13 4.82 4.79
N PHE A 162 -17.70 3.62 4.73
CA PHE A 162 -17.85 2.86 3.49
C PHE A 162 -19.09 1.96 3.50
N ALA A 163 -19.63 1.70 2.31
CA ALA A 163 -20.53 0.58 2.08
C ALA A 163 -19.73 -0.74 2.00
N LEU A 164 -20.37 -1.87 2.32
CA LEU A 164 -19.69 -3.18 2.24
C LEU A 164 -19.24 -3.54 0.81
N SER A 165 -19.94 -3.07 -0.21
CA SER A 165 -19.52 -3.23 -1.61
C SER A 165 -18.17 -2.56 -1.88
N THR A 166 -17.96 -1.34 -1.37
CA THR A 166 -16.68 -0.62 -1.47
C THR A 166 -15.58 -1.37 -0.74
N LEU A 167 -15.85 -1.86 0.48
CA LEU A 167 -14.84 -2.60 1.24
C LEU A 167 -14.48 -3.93 0.55
N ARG A 168 -15.49 -4.64 0.02
CA ARG A 168 -15.32 -5.85 -0.78
C ARG A 168 -14.41 -5.59 -1.98
N ASP A 169 -14.65 -4.49 -2.70
CA ASP A 169 -13.89 -4.10 -3.88
C ASP A 169 -12.42 -3.82 -3.53
N ILE A 170 -12.16 -3.14 -2.40
CA ILE A 170 -10.82 -2.89 -1.89
C ILE A 170 -10.11 -4.19 -1.51
N TYR A 171 -10.77 -5.05 -0.74
CA TYR A 171 -10.21 -6.35 -0.35
C TYR A 171 -9.94 -7.22 -1.58
N GLY A 172 -10.87 -7.28 -2.53
CA GLY A 172 -10.71 -8.08 -3.74
C GLY A 172 -9.56 -7.58 -4.63
N ALA A 173 -9.41 -6.26 -4.76
CA ALA A 173 -8.30 -5.67 -5.48
C ALA A 173 -6.93 -5.97 -4.84
N ALA A 174 -6.83 -5.87 -3.52
CA ALA A 174 -5.58 -6.14 -2.80
C ALA A 174 -5.22 -7.63 -2.76
N LEU A 175 -6.22 -8.50 -2.52
CA LEU A 175 -6.04 -9.95 -2.45
C LEU A 175 -5.86 -10.59 -3.84
N GLY A 176 -6.36 -9.94 -4.90
CA GLY A 176 -6.26 -10.43 -6.27
C GLY A 176 -7.33 -11.45 -6.67
N TYR A 177 -8.39 -11.60 -5.87
CA TYR A 177 -9.52 -12.49 -6.17
C TYR A 177 -10.84 -11.87 -5.67
N GLN A 178 -11.98 -12.36 -6.17
CA GLN A 178 -13.29 -11.83 -5.77
C GLN A 178 -13.63 -12.21 -4.32
N VAL A 179 -14.04 -11.23 -3.54
CA VAL A 179 -14.48 -11.42 -2.15
C VAL A 179 -16.00 -11.30 -2.11
N ASP A 180 -16.67 -12.14 -1.30
CA ASP A 180 -18.09 -11.98 -1.04
C ASP A 180 -18.33 -10.94 0.06
N ALA A 181 -19.24 -9.99 -0.17
CA ALA A 181 -19.51 -8.90 0.76
C ALA A 181 -20.13 -9.39 2.08
N THR A 182 -21.04 -10.38 2.00
CA THR A 182 -21.74 -10.92 3.18
C THR A 182 -20.75 -11.67 4.07
N ASN A 183 -19.90 -12.49 3.47
CA ASN A 183 -18.84 -13.22 4.17
C ASN A 183 -17.81 -12.26 4.79
N LEU A 184 -17.37 -11.25 4.04
CA LEU A 184 -16.44 -10.23 4.54
C LEU A 184 -17.03 -9.50 5.76
N GLN A 185 -18.27 -9.03 5.65
CA GLN A 185 -18.98 -8.39 6.75
C GLN A 185 -19.05 -9.31 7.97
N ARG A 186 -19.49 -10.56 7.78
CA ARG A 186 -19.64 -11.54 8.86
C ARG A 186 -18.32 -11.79 9.60
N VAL A 187 -17.21 -11.95 8.87
CA VAL A 187 -15.88 -12.16 9.45
C VAL A 187 -15.40 -10.93 10.22
N LEU A 188 -15.45 -9.74 9.60
CA LEU A 188 -14.93 -8.52 10.22
C LEU A 188 -15.79 -8.06 11.41
N ALA A 189 -17.11 -8.22 11.35
CA ALA A 189 -18.01 -7.93 12.46
C ALA A 189 -17.77 -8.87 13.64
N ARG A 190 -17.63 -10.19 13.39
CA ARG A 190 -17.29 -11.18 14.44
C ARG A 190 -15.99 -10.83 15.15
N ARG A 191 -14.98 -10.35 14.39
CA ARG A 191 -13.68 -9.91 14.91
C ARG A 191 -13.70 -8.49 15.52
N LYS A 192 -14.86 -7.83 15.57
CA LYS A 192 -15.01 -6.44 16.06
C LYS A 192 -14.07 -5.45 15.34
N VAL A 193 -13.85 -5.67 14.05
CA VAL A 193 -12.97 -4.83 13.19
C VAL A 193 -13.74 -3.70 12.54
N ILE A 194 -15.03 -3.93 12.26
CA ILE A 194 -15.93 -2.91 11.69
C ILE A 194 -17.18 -2.77 12.56
N THR A 195 -17.77 -1.58 12.53
CA THR A 195 -19.07 -1.30 13.16
C THR A 195 -19.96 -0.51 12.20
N ALA A 196 -21.27 -0.71 12.31
CA ALA A 196 -22.23 0.12 11.60
C ALA A 196 -22.19 1.55 12.16
N THR A 197 -22.32 2.54 11.29
CA THR A 197 -22.33 3.96 11.65
C THR A 197 -23.72 4.45 12.09
N GLY A 198 -24.78 3.70 11.74
CA GLY A 198 -26.17 4.15 11.86
C GLY A 198 -26.62 5.03 10.69
N THR A 199 -25.73 5.37 9.75
CA THR A 199 -26.05 6.15 8.55
C THR A 199 -26.10 5.27 7.31
N ILE A 200 -26.67 5.83 6.24
CA ILE A 200 -26.80 5.19 4.93
C ILE A 200 -26.12 6.06 3.88
N ALA A 201 -25.60 5.43 2.83
CA ALA A 201 -25.04 6.13 1.68
C ALA A 201 -26.10 7.01 1.02
N GLN A 202 -25.69 8.05 0.30
CA GLN A 202 -26.64 8.79 -0.55
C GLN A 202 -27.24 7.85 -1.60
N SER A 203 -28.54 7.94 -1.84
CA SER A 203 -29.20 7.19 -2.91
C SER A 203 -28.52 7.49 -4.24
N GLY A 204 -27.96 6.47 -4.89
CA GLY A 204 -27.35 6.62 -6.20
C GLY A 204 -28.38 7.02 -7.26
N ARG A 205 -27.91 7.56 -8.39
CA ARG A 205 -28.73 7.92 -9.56
C ARG A 205 -29.62 6.78 -10.09
N ASN A 206 -29.31 5.52 -9.75
CA ASN A 206 -30.00 4.32 -10.22
C ASN A 206 -31.11 3.80 -9.28
N GLY A 207 -31.53 4.58 -8.27
CA GLY A 207 -32.79 4.32 -7.54
C GLY A 207 -32.84 3.10 -6.61
N GLY A 208 -31.70 2.58 -6.16
CA GLY A 208 -31.64 1.49 -5.17
C GLY A 208 -31.76 1.95 -3.72
N ARG A 209 -32.13 1.03 -2.80
CA ARG A 209 -32.12 1.29 -1.35
C ARG A 209 -30.69 1.71 -0.93
N PRO A 210 -30.54 2.86 -0.25
CA PRO A 210 -29.28 3.28 0.33
C PRO A 210 -28.57 2.18 1.12
N ALA A 211 -27.28 1.95 0.82
CA ALA A 211 -26.47 0.98 1.54
C ALA A 211 -26.15 1.49 2.94
N ALA A 212 -26.23 0.64 3.96
CA ALA A 212 -25.74 0.97 5.30
C ALA A 212 -24.23 1.24 5.27
N LEU A 213 -23.79 2.27 6.00
CA LEU A 213 -22.38 2.63 6.11
C LEU A 213 -21.74 2.02 7.35
N TYR A 214 -20.48 1.64 7.19
CA TYR A 214 -19.63 1.04 8.20
C TYR A 214 -18.35 1.84 8.31
N ARG A 215 -17.66 1.67 9.44
CA ARG A 215 -16.29 2.16 9.65
C ARG A 215 -15.47 1.12 10.36
N PHE A 216 -14.16 1.20 10.24
CA PHE A 216 -13.26 0.46 11.11
C PHE A 216 -13.40 0.96 12.55
N THR A 217 -13.25 0.07 13.52
CA THR A 217 -13.38 0.39 14.95
C THR A 217 -12.19 1.20 15.47
N ASP A 218 -11.05 1.09 14.81
CA ASP A 218 -9.83 1.83 15.09
C ASP A 218 -9.00 1.98 13.80
N SER A 219 -8.09 2.95 13.81
CA SER A 219 -7.15 3.23 12.71
C SER A 219 -5.70 3.00 13.12
N GLN A 220 -5.48 2.04 14.03
CA GLN A 220 -4.15 1.61 14.47
C GLN A 220 -3.98 0.15 14.09
N LEU A 221 -2.81 -0.22 13.60
CA LEU A 221 -2.59 -1.60 13.22
C LEU A 221 -2.62 -2.50 14.46
N ARG A 222 -3.54 -3.47 14.47
CA ARG A 222 -3.61 -4.53 15.48
C ARG A 222 -3.91 -5.87 14.86
N VAL A 223 -3.50 -6.92 15.57
CA VAL A 223 -3.90 -8.30 15.26
C VAL A 223 -5.40 -8.45 15.57
N THR A 224 -6.15 -9.08 14.67
CA THR A 224 -7.62 -9.25 14.77
C THR A 224 -8.03 -10.67 15.09
N ASP A 225 -7.04 -11.55 15.23
CA ASP A 225 -7.18 -12.95 15.62
C ASP A 225 -6.12 -13.28 16.69
N GLU A 226 -6.46 -13.07 17.95
CA GLU A 226 -5.54 -13.25 19.09
C GLU A 226 -5.24 -14.74 19.39
N PHE A 227 -5.94 -15.70 18.76
CA PHE A 227 -5.94 -17.10 19.18
C PHE A 227 -5.58 -18.14 18.09
N ALA A 228 -4.68 -17.79 17.17
CA ALA A 228 -3.84 -18.83 16.53
C ALA A 228 -2.57 -19.15 17.34
N ALA A 229 -2.22 -18.36 18.35
CA ALA A 229 -1.07 -18.60 19.21
C ALA A 229 -1.34 -18.13 20.65
N LEU A 230 -1.54 -19.09 21.56
CA LEU A 230 -1.35 -18.94 23.01
C LEU A 230 -2.29 -17.95 23.72
N LYS A 231 -3.43 -18.46 24.16
CA LYS A 231 -4.08 -17.94 25.38
C LYS A 231 -3.18 -18.31 26.57
N PRO A 232 -2.73 -17.36 27.41
CA PRO A 232 -2.15 -17.72 28.70
C PRO A 232 -3.21 -18.49 29.50
N PRO A 233 -2.86 -19.58 30.21
CA PRO A 233 -3.80 -20.22 31.10
C PRO A 233 -4.13 -19.28 32.28
N GLY A 234 -5.42 -19.01 32.47
CA GLY A 234 -5.99 -18.37 33.67
C GLY A 234 -5.97 -16.86 33.65
#